data_AF-A0A4Y4D0T7-F1
#
_entry.id   AF-A0A4Y4D0T7-F1
#
_cell.length_a   1.000
_cell.length_b   1.000
_cell.length_c   1.000
_cell.angle_alpha   90.00
_cell.angle_beta   90.00
_cell.angle_gamma   90.00
#
_symmetry.space_group_name_H-M   'P 1'
#
loop_
_entity.id
_entity.type
_entity.pdbx_description
1 polymer ?
#
loop_
_entity_poly.entity_id
_entity_poly.type
_entity_poly.pdbx_seq_one_letter_code
_entity_poly.pdbx_strand_id
1 'polypeptide(L)'
;MDETYYPRATRERADKIPDDFFDDNPEVIQCREVLAAAEEAHEKVIGAYQAAIGTLQALEARIAALGAQVVEAQGALKALAAQCPQEGDMEFTAAVEARASIQRLTWQHQAANDAMPAAHDAMAIARRPVEVASMRTDNASVKLRELLKRLKLEHAQRSY
;
A
#
# COMPACT_ATOMS: atom_id res chain seq x y z
N MET A 1 25.40 -9.11 21.17
CA MET A 1 26.30 -8.81 22.30
C MET A 1 25.55 -7.95 23.29
N ASP A 2 25.53 -8.33 24.56
CA ASP A 2 24.88 -7.54 25.61
C ASP A 2 25.71 -6.28 25.90
N GLU A 3 25.08 -5.09 25.88
CA GLU A 3 25.76 -3.78 26.05
C GLU A 3 26.51 -3.65 27.38
N THR A 4 26.18 -4.52 28.34
CA THR A 4 26.70 -4.56 29.70
C THR A 4 28.14 -5.09 29.78
N TYR A 5 28.64 -5.73 28.71
CA TYR A 5 30.00 -6.28 28.67
C TYR A 5 31.09 -5.19 28.65
N TYR A 6 30.80 -4.00 28.10
CA TYR A 6 31.76 -2.91 28.00
C TYR A 6 31.62 -1.90 29.15
N PRO A 7 32.74 -1.44 29.76
CA PRO A 7 32.72 -0.37 30.76
C PRO A 7 31.99 0.86 30.24
N ARG A 8 31.29 1.59 31.13
CA ARG A 8 30.52 2.80 30.76
C ARG A 8 31.37 3.80 29.97
N ALA A 9 32.61 4.04 30.39
CA ALA A 9 33.53 4.94 29.71
C ALA A 9 33.90 4.49 28.28
N THR A 10 33.85 3.19 27.98
CA THR A 10 34.05 2.67 26.61
C THR A 10 32.82 2.90 25.75
N ARG A 11 31.62 2.72 26.30
CA ARG A 11 30.35 3.00 25.60
C ARG A 11 30.22 4.49 25.25
N GLU A 12 30.46 5.38 26.22
CA GLU A 12 30.40 6.83 26.00
C GLU A 12 31.42 7.34 24.96
N ARG A 13 32.54 6.62 24.77
CA ARG A 13 33.51 6.90 23.70
C ARG A 13 33.04 6.35 22.36
N ALA A 14 32.50 5.14 22.34
CA ALA A 14 31.95 4.51 21.14
C ALA A 14 30.81 5.36 20.52
N ASP A 15 29.94 5.93 21.36
CA ASP A 15 28.82 6.78 20.92
C ASP A 15 29.28 8.07 20.22
N LYS A 16 30.52 8.52 20.47
CA LYS A 16 31.10 9.71 19.83
C LYS A 16 31.73 9.40 18.47
N ILE A 17 31.93 8.13 18.14
CA ILE A 17 32.50 7.73 16.84
C ILE A 17 31.37 7.84 15.80
N PRO A 18 31.56 8.63 14.72
CA PRO A 18 30.61 8.69 13.61
C PRO A 18 30.40 7.33 12.93
N ASP A 19 29.24 7.12 12.28
CA ASP A 19 28.99 5.88 11.53
C ASP A 19 29.86 5.76 10.26
N ASP A 20 30.30 6.89 9.69
CA ASP A 20 31.14 6.96 8.50
C ASP A 20 32.63 6.62 8.76
N PHE A 21 33.03 6.53 10.04
CA PHE A 21 34.39 6.18 10.45
C PHE A 21 34.82 4.79 9.95
N PHE A 22 33.87 3.89 9.68
CA PHE A 22 34.13 2.52 9.23
C PHE A 22 33.77 2.29 7.75
N ASP A 23 33.72 3.35 6.94
CA ASP A 23 33.31 3.24 5.53
C ASP A 23 34.22 2.33 4.70
N ASP A 24 35.51 2.31 5.00
CA ASP A 24 36.49 1.43 4.32
C ASP A 24 36.50 0.00 4.89
N ASN A 25 35.70 -0.29 5.93
CA ASN A 25 35.65 -1.62 6.52
C ASN A 25 34.92 -2.59 5.56
N PRO A 26 35.53 -3.71 5.16
CA PRO A 26 34.95 -4.60 4.16
C PRO A 26 33.61 -5.21 4.60
N GLU A 27 33.40 -5.48 5.90
CA GLU A 27 32.11 -5.97 6.40
C GLU A 27 31.02 -4.89 6.34
N VAL A 28 31.40 -3.62 6.56
CA VAL A 28 30.47 -2.48 6.46
C VAL A 28 30.08 -2.23 5.02
N ILE A 29 31.04 -2.24 4.08
CA ILE A 29 30.79 -2.15 2.64
C ILE A 29 29.81 -3.23 2.21
N GLN A 30 30.09 -4.49 2.56
CA GLN A 30 29.21 -5.60 2.22
C GLN A 30 27.80 -5.45 2.82
N CYS A 31 27.68 -5.02 4.08
CA CYS A 31 26.37 -4.80 4.69
C CYS A 31 25.58 -3.68 4.01
N ARG A 32 26.25 -2.61 3.57
CA ARG A 32 25.63 -1.51 2.81
C ARG A 32 25.19 -1.95 1.42
N GLU A 33 25.99 -2.74 0.71
CA GLU A 33 25.60 -3.32 -0.58
C GLU A 33 24.35 -4.21 -0.45
N VAL A 34 24.31 -5.04 0.61
CA VAL A 34 23.13 -5.88 0.91
C VAL A 34 21.90 -5.03 1.23
N LEU A 35 22.06 -3.96 2.00
CA LEU A 35 20.97 -3.04 2.32
C LEU A 35 20.46 -2.35 1.05
N ALA A 36 21.34 -1.77 0.24
CA ALA A 36 20.98 -1.11 -1.01
C ALA A 36 20.25 -2.06 -1.97
N ALA A 37 20.72 -3.30 -2.11
CA ALA A 37 20.05 -4.30 -2.93
C ALA A 37 18.65 -4.69 -2.38
N ALA A 38 18.48 -4.71 -1.05
CA ALA A 38 17.18 -4.96 -0.42
C ALA A 38 16.21 -3.79 -0.63
N GLU A 39 16.70 -2.54 -0.52
CA GLU A 39 15.93 -1.32 -0.77
C GLU A 39 15.49 -1.23 -2.23
N GLU A 40 16.39 -1.47 -3.18
CA GLU A 40 16.06 -1.50 -4.61
C GLU A 40 15.00 -2.58 -4.92
N ALA A 41 15.13 -3.76 -4.31
CA ALA A 41 14.14 -4.82 -4.46
C ALA A 41 12.78 -4.42 -3.87
N HIS A 42 12.76 -3.70 -2.74
CA HIS A 42 11.54 -3.19 -2.11
C HIS A 42 10.86 -2.13 -2.98
N GLU A 43 11.61 -1.18 -3.54
CA GLU A 43 11.09 -0.17 -4.46
C GLU A 43 10.46 -0.78 -5.71
N LYS A 44 11.05 -1.85 -6.27
CA LYS A 44 10.49 -2.56 -7.43
C LYS A 44 9.12 -3.18 -7.16
N VAL A 45 8.83 -3.58 -5.93
CA VAL A 45 7.58 -4.28 -5.58
C VAL A 45 6.52 -3.38 -4.95
N ILE A 46 6.91 -2.28 -4.29
CA ILE A 46 5.98 -1.40 -3.58
C ILE A 46 5.00 -0.71 -4.54
N GLY A 47 5.45 -0.35 -5.76
CA GLY A 47 4.61 0.29 -6.76
C GLY A 47 3.45 -0.59 -7.22
N ALA A 48 3.68 -1.89 -7.42
CA ALA A 48 2.63 -2.82 -7.80
C ALA A 48 1.57 -2.99 -6.70
N TYR A 49 2.00 -3.03 -5.44
CA TYR A 49 1.08 -3.11 -4.30
C TYR A 49 0.26 -1.83 -4.12
N GLN A 50 0.88 -0.66 -4.27
CA GLN A 50 0.18 0.63 -4.24
C GLN A 50 -0.84 0.76 -5.37
N ALA A 51 -0.50 0.31 -6.59
CA ALA A 51 -1.42 0.28 -7.72
C ALA A 51 -2.62 -0.66 -7.45
N ALA A 52 -2.40 -1.81 -6.83
CA ALA A 52 -3.47 -2.73 -6.44
C ALA A 52 -4.41 -2.11 -5.39
N ILE A 53 -3.87 -1.43 -4.37
CA ILE A 53 -4.66 -0.69 -3.38
C ILE A 53 -5.49 0.40 -4.08
N GLY A 54 -4.88 1.20 -4.96
CA GLY A 54 -5.59 2.26 -5.67
C GLY A 54 -6.72 1.71 -6.55
N THR A 55 -6.52 0.56 -7.18
CA THR A 55 -7.56 -0.12 -7.96
C THR A 55 -8.72 -0.57 -7.09
N LEU A 56 -8.44 -1.16 -5.91
CA LEU A 56 -9.46 -1.57 -4.96
C LEU A 56 -10.28 -0.38 -4.46
N GLN A 57 -9.61 0.70 -4.04
CA GLN A 57 -10.28 1.93 -3.58
C GLN A 57 -11.14 2.58 -4.67
N ALA A 58 -10.65 2.60 -5.91
CA ALA A 58 -11.41 3.11 -7.05
C ALA A 58 -12.67 2.27 -7.31
N LEU A 59 -12.57 0.94 -7.16
CA LEU A 59 -13.70 0.04 -7.33
C LEU A 59 -14.75 0.21 -6.23
N GLU A 60 -14.32 0.31 -4.96
CA GLU A 60 -15.19 0.60 -3.82
C GLU A 60 -15.95 1.93 -4.01
N ALA A 61 -15.24 2.99 -4.39
CA ALA A 61 -15.84 4.29 -4.67
C ALA A 61 -16.84 4.21 -5.84
N ARG A 62 -16.52 3.44 -6.89
CA ARG A 62 -17.40 3.25 -8.03
C ARG A 62 -18.67 2.48 -7.65
N ILE A 63 -18.58 1.46 -6.81
CA ILE A 63 -19.71 0.71 -6.28
C ILE A 63 -20.63 1.64 -5.49
N ALA A 64 -20.08 2.42 -4.55
CA ALA A 64 -20.85 3.37 -3.76
C ALA A 64 -21.57 4.41 -4.64
N ALA A 65 -20.86 4.97 -5.63
CA ALA A 65 -21.43 5.94 -6.57
C ALA A 65 -22.55 5.34 -7.43
N LEU A 66 -22.35 4.13 -7.96
CA LEU A 66 -23.37 3.42 -8.73
C LEU A 66 -24.60 3.08 -7.87
N GLY A 67 -24.39 2.65 -6.62
CA GLY A 67 -25.49 2.40 -5.68
C GLY A 67 -26.33 3.65 -5.43
N ALA A 68 -25.69 4.80 -5.21
CA ALA A 68 -26.39 6.08 -5.07
C ALA A 68 -27.16 6.47 -6.33
N GLN A 69 -26.54 6.34 -7.51
CA GLN A 69 -27.18 6.63 -8.80
C GLN A 69 -28.40 5.75 -9.06
N VAL A 70 -28.35 4.46 -8.71
CA VAL A 70 -29.49 3.55 -8.82
C VAL A 70 -30.64 4.00 -7.91
N VAL A 71 -30.35 4.31 -6.64
CA VAL A 71 -31.38 4.75 -5.67
C VAL A 71 -32.02 6.07 -6.10
N GLU A 72 -31.23 7.04 -6.52
CA GLU A 72 -31.71 8.35 -6.99
C GLU A 72 -32.63 8.18 -8.21
N ALA A 73 -32.18 7.43 -9.23
CA ALA A 73 -32.95 7.21 -10.44
C ALA A 73 -34.24 6.42 -10.16
N GLN A 74 -34.22 5.43 -9.26
CA GLN A 74 -35.42 4.71 -8.82
C GLN A 74 -36.41 5.63 -8.08
N GLY A 75 -35.92 6.56 -7.27
CA GLY A 75 -36.75 7.55 -6.56
C GLY A 75 -37.47 8.50 -7.53
N ALA A 76 -36.78 8.95 -8.58
CA ALA A 76 -37.33 9.85 -9.60
C ALA A 76 -38.35 9.18 -10.53
N LEU A 77 -38.30 7.85 -10.70
CA LEU A 77 -39.11 7.12 -11.69
C LEU A 77 -40.62 7.29 -11.49
N LYS A 78 -41.10 7.32 -10.24
CA LYS A 78 -42.54 7.48 -9.95
C LYS A 78 -43.05 8.87 -10.34
N ALA A 79 -42.25 9.90 -10.10
CA ALA A 79 -42.60 11.27 -10.48
C ALA A 79 -42.61 11.40 -12.01
N LEU A 80 -41.61 10.84 -12.69
CA LEU A 80 -41.53 10.84 -14.15
C LEU A 80 -42.73 10.10 -14.79
N ALA A 81 -43.08 8.92 -14.28
CA ALA A 81 -44.25 8.18 -14.78
C ALA A 81 -45.57 8.94 -14.55
N ALA A 82 -45.69 9.70 -13.46
CA ALA A 82 -46.87 10.54 -13.21
C ALA A 82 -46.94 11.77 -14.13
N GLN A 83 -45.80 12.24 -14.65
CA GLN A 83 -45.72 13.36 -15.59
C GLN A 83 -46.08 12.97 -17.02
N CYS A 84 -45.77 11.74 -17.47
CA CYS A 84 -46.03 11.32 -18.86
C CYS A 84 -47.48 11.59 -19.32
N PRO A 85 -48.55 11.22 -18.57
CA PRO A 85 -49.92 11.51 -18.98
C PRO A 85 -50.26 13.01 -18.99
N GLN A 86 -49.61 13.82 -18.13
CA GLN A 86 -49.81 15.28 -18.06
C GLN A 86 -49.24 15.96 -19.31
N GLU A 87 -48.18 15.40 -19.87
CA GLU A 87 -47.50 15.87 -21.08
C GLU A 87 -48.07 15.23 -22.37
N GLY A 88 -49.07 14.35 -22.25
CA GLY A 88 -49.70 13.66 -23.38
C GLY A 88 -48.94 12.43 -23.88
N ASP A 89 -47.88 11.99 -23.17
CA ASP A 89 -47.14 10.75 -23.44
C ASP A 89 -47.88 9.56 -22.81
N MET A 90 -48.78 8.95 -23.58
CA MET A 90 -49.55 7.77 -23.15
C MET A 90 -48.77 6.45 -23.26
N GLU A 91 -47.64 6.47 -23.98
CA GLU A 91 -46.74 5.32 -24.11
C GLU A 91 -45.70 5.27 -22.97
N PHE A 92 -45.67 6.31 -22.12
CA PHE A 92 -44.70 6.46 -21.02
C PHE A 92 -43.25 6.34 -21.49
N THR A 93 -42.97 6.84 -22.69
CA THR A 93 -41.68 6.75 -23.38
C THR A 93 -40.53 7.16 -22.46
N ALA A 94 -40.64 8.32 -21.82
CA ALA A 94 -39.62 8.83 -20.90
C ALA A 94 -39.41 7.92 -19.68
N ALA A 95 -40.49 7.37 -19.11
CA ALA A 95 -40.40 6.47 -17.97
C ALA A 95 -39.81 5.10 -18.35
N VAL A 96 -40.08 4.60 -19.56
CA VAL A 96 -39.49 3.36 -20.08
C VAL A 96 -37.99 3.53 -20.33
N GLU A 97 -37.57 4.65 -20.94
CA GLU A 97 -36.14 4.97 -21.14
C GLU A 97 -35.39 5.13 -19.81
N ALA A 98 -36.00 5.80 -18.83
CA ALA A 98 -35.44 5.91 -17.49
C ALA A 98 -35.27 4.53 -16.83
N ARG A 99 -36.24 3.62 -17.02
CA ARG A 99 -36.16 2.25 -16.49
C ARG A 99 -35.06 1.42 -17.14
N ALA A 100 -34.85 1.56 -18.45
CA ALA A 100 -33.73 0.93 -19.14
C ALA A 100 -32.38 1.47 -18.62
N SER A 101 -32.29 2.77 -18.37
CA SER A 101 -31.11 3.40 -17.76
C SER A 101 -30.83 2.88 -16.34
N ILE A 102 -31.86 2.75 -15.50
CA ILE A 102 -31.76 2.15 -14.16
C ILE A 102 -31.25 0.71 -14.25
N GLN A 103 -31.76 -0.09 -15.20
CA GLN A 103 -31.32 -1.47 -15.40
C GLN A 103 -29.84 -1.53 -15.79
N ARG A 104 -29.40 -0.65 -16.70
CA ARG A 104 -27.99 -0.53 -17.07
C ARG A 104 -27.10 -0.17 -15.86
N LEU A 105 -27.51 0.80 -15.04
CA LEU A 105 -26.79 1.17 -13.82
C LEU A 105 -26.72 -0.01 -12.83
N THR A 106 -27.82 -0.75 -12.69
CA THR A 106 -27.88 -1.95 -11.84
C THR A 106 -26.90 -3.02 -12.31
N TRP A 107 -26.82 -3.28 -13.63
CA TRP A 107 -25.86 -4.21 -14.17
C TRP A 107 -24.41 -3.74 -14.01
N GLN A 108 -24.14 -2.45 -14.18
CA GLN A 108 -22.82 -1.88 -13.90
C GLN A 108 -22.45 -2.03 -12.41
N HIS A 109 -23.40 -1.81 -11.51
CA HIS A 109 -23.20 -1.99 -10.08
C HIS A 109 -22.89 -3.45 -9.75
N GLN A 110 -23.65 -4.39 -10.31
CA GLN A 110 -23.41 -5.83 -10.13
C GLN A 110 -22.03 -6.23 -10.66
N ALA A 111 -21.68 -5.85 -11.89
CA ALA A 111 -20.39 -6.17 -12.49
C ALA A 111 -19.21 -5.60 -11.68
N ALA A 112 -19.37 -4.41 -11.09
CA ALA A 112 -18.36 -3.84 -10.19
C ALA A 112 -18.20 -4.66 -8.90
N ASN A 113 -19.31 -5.13 -8.31
CA ASN A 113 -19.27 -6.03 -7.15
C ASN A 113 -18.66 -7.39 -7.50
N ASP A 114 -18.98 -7.94 -8.67
CA ASP A 114 -18.41 -9.21 -9.15
C ASP A 114 -16.90 -9.13 -9.39
N ALA A 115 -16.38 -7.93 -9.67
CA ALA A 115 -14.94 -7.67 -9.81
C ALA A 115 -14.19 -7.52 -8.47
N MET A 116 -14.88 -7.29 -7.35
CA MET A 116 -14.25 -7.08 -6.04
C MET A 116 -13.40 -8.27 -5.57
N PRO A 117 -13.85 -9.54 -5.67
CA PRO A 117 -13.01 -10.68 -5.30
C PRO A 117 -11.69 -10.71 -6.05
N ALA A 118 -11.72 -10.48 -7.37
CA ALA A 118 -10.51 -10.46 -8.18
C ALA A 118 -9.56 -9.30 -7.80
N ALA A 119 -10.10 -8.13 -7.43
CA ALA A 119 -9.31 -7.01 -6.93
C ALA A 119 -8.66 -7.32 -5.57
N HIS A 120 -9.39 -7.97 -4.66
CA HIS A 120 -8.84 -8.44 -3.38
C HIS A 120 -7.74 -9.48 -3.58
N ASP A 121 -7.93 -10.45 -4.47
CA ASP A 121 -6.92 -11.46 -4.79
C ASP A 121 -5.66 -10.83 -5.37
N ALA A 122 -5.81 -9.89 -6.32
CA ALA A 122 -4.68 -9.15 -6.89
C ALA A 122 -3.90 -8.38 -5.81
N MET A 123 -4.60 -7.73 -4.87
CA MET A 123 -3.97 -7.05 -3.74
C MET A 123 -3.24 -8.04 -2.81
N ALA A 124 -3.84 -9.19 -2.50
CA ALA A 124 -3.22 -10.21 -1.66
C ALA A 124 -1.95 -10.79 -2.29
N ILE A 125 -1.98 -11.04 -3.61
CA ILE A 125 -0.82 -11.49 -4.39
C ILE A 125 0.30 -10.43 -4.36
N ALA A 126 -0.04 -9.15 -4.58
CA ALA A 126 0.92 -8.06 -4.58
C ALA A 126 1.51 -7.75 -3.19
N ARG A 127 0.77 -8.03 -2.12
CA ARG A 127 1.18 -7.78 -0.73
C ARG A 127 2.39 -8.62 -0.31
N ARG A 128 2.39 -9.91 -0.66
CA ARG A 128 3.39 -10.86 -0.15
C ARG A 128 4.84 -10.49 -0.54
N PRO A 129 5.14 -10.13 -1.80
CA PRO A 129 6.46 -9.64 -2.19
C PRO A 129 6.93 -8.41 -1.40
N VAL A 130 6.03 -7.46 -1.13
CA VAL A 130 6.34 -6.25 -0.35
C VAL A 130 6.70 -6.60 1.08
N GLU A 131 5.92 -7.45 1.76
CA GLU A 131 6.23 -7.90 3.12
C GLU A 131 7.62 -8.56 3.20
N VAL A 132 7.94 -9.43 2.24
CA VAL A 132 9.24 -10.11 2.19
C VAL A 132 10.37 -9.12 1.94
N ALA A 133 10.20 -8.17 1.03
CA ALA A 133 11.21 -7.16 0.73
C ALA A 133 11.42 -6.17 1.89
N SER A 134 10.34 -5.76 2.57
CA SER A 134 10.40 -4.95 3.79
C SER A 134 11.17 -5.67 4.89
N MET A 135 10.83 -6.93 5.19
CA MET A 135 11.56 -7.72 6.18
C MET A 135 13.05 -7.86 5.85
N ARG A 136 13.41 -7.99 4.57
CA ARG A 136 14.82 -8.05 4.14
C ARG A 136 15.54 -6.72 4.37
N THR A 137 14.88 -5.61 4.08
CA THR A 137 15.41 -4.25 4.32
C THR A 137 15.63 -4.02 5.82
N ASP A 138 14.65 -4.40 6.65
CA ASP A 138 14.75 -4.31 8.12
C ASP A 138 15.92 -5.16 8.65
N ASN A 139 16.01 -6.42 8.20
CA ASN A 139 17.08 -7.32 8.62
C ASN A 139 18.47 -6.82 8.19
N ALA A 140 18.61 -6.28 6.98
CA ALA A 140 19.86 -5.70 6.51
C ALA A 140 20.25 -4.45 7.33
N SER A 141 19.26 -3.60 7.63
CA SER A 141 19.44 -2.40 8.46
C SER A 141 19.87 -2.74 9.88
N VAL A 142 19.25 -3.75 10.50
CA VAL A 142 19.62 -4.23 11.84
C VAL A 142 21.05 -4.77 11.83
N LYS A 143 21.41 -5.61 10.85
CA LYS A 143 22.78 -6.15 10.73
C LYS A 143 23.83 -5.05 10.61
N LEU A 144 23.59 -4.06 9.75
CA LEU A 144 24.51 -2.93 9.58
C LEU A 144 24.65 -2.15 10.90
N ARG A 145 23.54 -1.86 11.59
CA ARG A 145 23.55 -1.15 12.88
C ARG A 145 24.29 -1.91 13.97
N GLU A 146 24.05 -3.22 14.08
CA GLU A 146 24.73 -4.09 15.05
C GLU A 146 26.23 -4.20 14.76
N LEU A 147 26.61 -4.30 13.48
CA LEU A 147 28.00 -4.30 13.05
C LEU A 147 28.71 -3.00 13.41
N LEU A 148 28.14 -1.85 13.02
CA LEU A 148 28.71 -0.54 13.33
C LEU A 148 28.86 -0.34 14.84
N LYS A 149 27.84 -0.72 15.61
CA LYS A 149 27.91 -0.68 17.08
C LYS A 149 29.05 -1.54 17.63
N ARG A 150 29.20 -2.78 17.15
CA ARG A 150 30.30 -3.68 17.54
C ARG A 150 31.65 -3.04 17.23
N LEU A 151 31.84 -2.56 16.00
CA LEU A 151 33.09 -1.94 15.55
C LEU A 151 33.45 -0.70 16.38
N LYS A 152 32.46 0.15 16.70
CA LYS A 152 32.64 1.33 17.57
C LYS A 152 33.09 0.94 18.96
N LEU A 153 32.47 -0.08 19.57
CA LEU A 153 32.85 -0.58 20.90
C LEU A 153 34.25 -1.18 20.91
N GLU A 154 34.60 -1.99 19.91
CA GLU A 154 35.93 -2.58 19.77
C GLU A 154 37.01 -1.51 19.55
N HIS A 155 36.74 -0.51 18.71
CA HIS A 155 37.66 0.60 18.49
C HIS A 155 37.86 1.43 19.78
N ALA A 156 36.77 1.82 20.45
CA ALA A 156 36.83 2.58 21.69
C ALA A 156 37.57 1.84 22.82
N GLN A 157 37.51 0.50 22.84
CA GLN A 157 38.27 -0.31 23.79
C GLN A 157 39.77 -0.31 23.47
N ARG A 158 40.15 -0.42 22.19
CA ARG A 158 41.56 -0.53 21.75
C ARG A 158 42.31 0.80 21.75
N SER A 159 41.61 1.93 21.63
CA SER A 159 42.20 3.27 21.65
C SER A 159 42.48 3.78 23.09
N TYR A 160 42.70 2.89 24.06
CA TYR A 160 43.05 3.16 25.46
C TYR A 160 44.11 2.17 25.94
#